data_AF-A0A7Y2EEL2-F1
#
_entry.id   AF-A0A7Y2EEL2-F1
#
_cell.length_a   1.000
_cell.length_b   1.000
_cell.length_c   1.000
_cell.angle_alpha   90.00
_cell.angle_beta   90.00
_cell.angle_gamma   90.00
#
_symmetry.space_group_name_H-M   'P 1'
#
loop_
_entity.id
_entity.type
_entity.pdbx_description
1 polymer ?
#
loop_
_entity_poly.entity_id
_entity_poly.type
_entity_poly.pdbx_seq_one_letter_code
_entity_poly.pdbx_strand_id
1 'polypeptide(L)'
;MRPLSLSRPKPLISLAGKVLIDHALDRLTDAGVTTAAVNVHYLADQLVAHLECRDAPSIIICDEREGLLDTGGGTLGALGVIGERPFFT
;
A
#
# COMPACT_ATOMS: atom_id res chain seq x y z
N MET A 1 -10.85 -14.62 -3.19
CA MET A 1 -11.04 -13.74 -4.37
C MET A 1 -10.36 -14.29 -5.64
N ARG A 2 -10.26 -15.62 -5.82
CA ARG A 2 -9.93 -16.20 -7.13
C ARG A 2 -11.22 -16.20 -7.97
N PRO A 3 -11.21 -15.84 -9.26
CA PRO A 3 -10.06 -15.80 -10.19
C PRO A 3 -9.39 -14.43 -10.41
N LEU A 4 -9.94 -13.32 -9.90
CA LEU A 4 -9.46 -11.97 -10.22
C LEU A 4 -8.06 -11.63 -9.67
N SER A 5 -7.64 -12.29 -8.60
CA SER A 5 -6.34 -12.04 -7.96
C SER A 5 -5.18 -12.83 -8.56
N LEU A 6 -5.37 -13.56 -9.66
CA LEU A 6 -4.33 -14.39 -10.30
C LEU A 6 -3.39 -13.60 -11.22
N SER A 7 -3.90 -12.54 -11.85
CA SER A 7 -3.15 -11.71 -12.80
C SER A 7 -3.00 -10.25 -12.36
N ARG A 8 -3.74 -9.83 -11.32
CA ARG A 8 -3.71 -8.48 -10.77
C ARG A 8 -3.67 -8.56 -9.24
N PRO A 9 -2.75 -7.86 -8.55
CA PRO A 9 -2.72 -7.89 -7.11
C PRO A 9 -4.02 -7.29 -6.54
N LYS A 10 -4.52 -7.85 -5.44
CA LYS A 10 -5.79 -7.44 -4.82
C LYS A 10 -5.93 -5.91 -4.66
N PRO A 11 -4.90 -5.16 -4.22
CA PRO A 11 -4.99 -3.70 -4.08
C PRO A 11 -5.27 -2.96 -5.39
N LEU A 12 -4.89 -3.53 -6.54
CA LEU A 12 -5.13 -2.95 -7.86
C LEU A 12 -6.46 -3.39 -8.48
N ILE A 13 -7.29 -4.18 -7.78
CA ILE A 13 -8.62 -4.52 -8.28
C ILE A 13 -9.50 -3.27 -8.28
N SER A 14 -10.23 -3.05 -9.38
CA SER A 14 -11.15 -1.92 -9.52
C SER A 14 -12.49 -2.20 -8.83
N LEU A 15 -12.94 -1.27 -8.01
CA LEU A 15 -14.24 -1.24 -7.36
C LEU A 15 -14.92 0.10 -7.65
N ALA A 16 -16.10 0.06 -8.27
CA ALA A 16 -16.88 1.25 -8.63
C ALA A 16 -16.07 2.30 -9.43
N GLY A 17 -15.25 1.86 -10.38
CA GLY A 17 -14.47 2.75 -11.27
C GLY A 17 -13.13 3.23 -10.72
N LYS A 18 -12.75 2.89 -9.48
CA LYS A 18 -11.46 3.25 -8.87
C LYS A 18 -10.79 2.02 -8.26
N VAL A 19 -9.46 1.94 -8.26
CA VAL A 19 -8.74 0.79 -7.67
C VAL A 19 -8.79 0.82 -6.15
N LEU A 20 -8.80 -0.37 -5.52
CA LEU A 20 -9.00 -0.51 -4.07
C LEU A 20 -7.99 0.27 -3.23
N ILE A 21 -6.71 0.28 -3.61
CA ILE A 21 -5.69 1.02 -2.85
C ILE A 21 -5.92 2.54 -2.91
N ASP A 22 -6.42 3.05 -4.03
CA ASP A 22 -6.71 4.48 -4.15
C ASP A 22 -7.82 4.89 -3.20
N HIS A 23 -8.86 4.08 -3.03
CA HIS A 23 -9.91 4.36 -2.04
C HIS A 23 -9.36 4.49 -0.62
N ALA A 24 -8.35 3.70 -0.26
CA ALA A 24 -7.71 3.78 1.06
C ALA A 24 -6.82 5.02 1.17
N LEU A 25 -5.98 5.26 0.18
CA LEU A 25 -5.05 6.40 0.16
C LEU A 25 -5.78 7.74 0.11
N ASP A 26 -6.86 7.85 -0.65
CA ASP A 26 -7.67 9.07 -0.71
C ASP A 26 -8.31 9.38 0.64
N ARG A 27 -8.79 8.37 1.37
CA ARG A 27 -9.33 8.56 2.73
C ARG A 27 -8.27 9.03 3.72
N LEU A 28 -7.02 8.56 3.56
CA LEU A 28 -5.90 9.03 4.35
C LEU A 28 -5.58 10.49 4.02
N THR A 29 -5.53 10.85 2.73
CA THR A 29 -5.36 12.24 2.29
C THR A 29 -6.45 13.15 2.83
N ASP A 30 -7.72 12.75 2.72
CA ASP A 30 -8.87 13.51 3.24
C ASP A 30 -8.81 13.70 4.77
N ALA A 31 -8.20 12.75 5.48
CA ALA A 31 -7.96 12.82 6.92
C ALA A 31 -6.71 13.66 7.31
N GLY A 32 -6.01 14.25 6.33
CA GLY A 32 -4.81 15.06 6.55
C GLY A 32 -3.52 14.27 6.73
N VAL A 33 -3.52 12.96 6.39
CA VAL A 33 -2.29 12.15 6.41
C VAL A 33 -1.41 12.55 5.23
N THR A 34 -0.17 12.94 5.51
CA THR A 34 0.78 13.40 4.49
C THR A 34 1.68 12.30 3.95
N THR A 35 1.81 11.19 4.67
CA THR A 35 2.75 10.11 4.35
C THR A 35 2.10 8.75 4.62
N ALA A 36 2.20 7.83 3.67
CA ALA A 36 1.72 6.46 3.79
C ALA A 36 2.86 5.47 3.49
N ALA A 37 3.10 4.54 4.41
CA ALA A 37 3.96 3.39 4.14
C ALA A 37 3.12 2.27 3.50
N VAL A 38 3.55 1.76 2.36
CA VAL A 38 2.84 0.71 1.62
C VAL A 38 3.76 -0.49 1.45
N ASN A 39 3.35 -1.60 2.04
CA ASN A 39 4.06 -2.86 1.93
C ASN A 39 3.73 -3.54 0.61
N VAL A 40 4.76 -3.91 -0.15
CA VAL A 40 4.63 -4.55 -1.46
C VAL A 40 5.35 -5.90 -1.45
N HIS A 41 4.67 -6.95 -1.92
CA HIS A 41 5.22 -8.30 -2.02
C HIS A 41 4.73 -8.98 -3.31
N TYR A 42 3.44 -9.33 -3.38
CA TYR A 42 2.88 -10.03 -4.53
C TYR A 42 2.62 -9.07 -5.70
N LEU A 43 3.22 -9.35 -6.86
CA LEU A 43 3.20 -8.48 -8.06
C LEU A 43 3.59 -7.03 -7.71
N ALA A 44 4.61 -6.88 -6.88
CA ALA A 44 5.06 -5.60 -6.34
C ALA A 44 5.37 -4.55 -7.42
N ASP A 45 5.96 -4.93 -8.56
CA ASP A 45 6.24 -3.98 -9.65
C ASP A 45 4.99 -3.27 -10.17
N GLN A 46 3.87 -4.00 -10.30
CA GLN A 46 2.62 -3.38 -10.75
C GLN A 46 2.08 -2.38 -9.73
N LEU A 47 2.23 -2.70 -8.44
CA LEU A 47 1.76 -1.86 -7.36
C LEU A 47 2.64 -0.62 -7.22
N VAL A 48 3.96 -0.77 -7.30
CA VAL A 48 4.91 0.35 -7.29
C VAL A 48 4.64 1.29 -8.46
N ALA A 49 4.53 0.78 -9.69
CA ALA A 49 4.25 1.60 -10.86
C ALA A 49 2.93 2.40 -10.75
N HIS A 50 1.88 1.79 -10.15
CA HIS A 50 0.63 2.50 -9.87
C HIS A 50 0.81 3.60 -8.82
N LEU A 51 1.58 3.32 -7.76
CA LEU A 51 1.79 4.25 -6.64
C LEU A 51 2.72 5.42 -7.01
N GLU A 52 3.69 5.22 -7.90
CA GLU A 52 4.57 6.28 -8.44
C GLU A 52 3.79 7.36 -9.21
N CYS A 53 2.60 7.03 -9.71
CA CYS A 53 1.72 7.97 -10.40
C CYS A 53 0.89 8.85 -9.45
N ARG A 54 1.04 8.70 -8.13
CA ARG A 54 0.28 9.46 -7.12
C ARG A 54 1.12 10.55 -6.47
N ASP A 55 0.53 11.74 -6.40
CA ASP A 55 1.15 12.89 -5.73
C ASP A 55 0.81 12.98 -4.24
N ALA A 56 -0.28 12.34 -3.79
CA ALA A 56 -0.73 12.38 -2.41
C ALA A 56 -1.42 11.07 -1.94
N PRO A 57 -1.21 10.64 -0.67
CA PRO A 57 -0.16 11.13 0.24
C PRO A 57 1.23 10.74 -0.29
N SER A 58 2.31 11.28 0.28
CA SER A 58 3.67 10.82 -0.06
C SER A 58 3.82 9.33 0.27
N ILE A 59 4.18 8.52 -0.71
CA ILE A 59 4.19 7.06 -0.57
C ILE A 59 5.61 6.58 -0.33
N ILE A 60 5.78 5.79 0.73
CA ILE A 60 7.03 5.10 1.03
C ILE A 60 6.81 3.62 0.81
N ILE A 61 7.56 3.05 -0.13
CA ILE A 61 7.45 1.64 -0.48
C ILE A 61 8.31 0.82 0.49
N CYS A 62 7.67 -0.08 1.21
CA CYS A 62 8.31 -1.10 2.02
C CYS A 62 8.30 -2.40 1.20
N ASP A 63 9.42 -2.71 0.56
CA ASP A 63 9.53 -3.87 -0.32
C ASP A 63 9.88 -5.14 0.49
N GLU A 64 8.97 -6.11 0.51
CA GLU A 64 9.11 -7.37 1.23
C GLU A 64 9.33 -8.58 0.29
N ARG A 65 9.74 -8.37 -0.96
CA ARG A 65 9.94 -9.46 -1.94
C ARG A 65 10.90 -10.56 -1.46
N GLU A 66 11.87 -10.22 -0.61
CA GLU A 66 12.89 -11.16 -0.12
C GLU A 66 12.45 -11.96 1.12
N GLY A 67 11.30 -11.64 1.72
CA GLY A 67 10.77 -12.37 2.87
C GLY A 67 9.41 -11.86 3.28
N LEU A 68 8.37 -12.66 3.06
CA LEU A 68 7.00 -12.36 3.45
C LEU A 68 6.92 -12.30 4.98
N LEU A 69 7.01 -11.10 5.52
CA LEU A 69 6.68 -10.86 6.90
C LEU A 69 5.15 -10.75 6.91
N ASP A 70 4.46 -11.59 7.68
CA ASP A 70 2.99 -11.68 7.71
C ASP A 70 2.35 -10.32 8.12
N THR A 71 1.09 -10.28 8.53
CA THR A 71 0.38 -9.05 8.95
C THR A 71 1.12 -8.12 9.93
N GLY A 72 2.04 -8.63 10.77
CA GLY A 72 2.91 -7.80 11.64
C GLY A 72 4.21 -7.30 10.98
N GLY A 73 4.59 -7.92 9.88
CA GLY A 73 5.76 -7.62 9.07
C GLY A 73 5.76 -6.26 8.44
N GLY A 74 4.62 -5.93 7.84
CA GLY A 74 4.41 -4.64 7.24
C GLY A 74 4.52 -3.46 8.22
N THR A 75 4.10 -3.67 9.47
CA THR A 75 4.28 -2.68 10.54
C THR A 75 5.76 -2.60 10.94
N LEU A 76 6.45 -3.74 11.03
CA LEU A 76 7.88 -3.79 11.37
C LEU A 76 8.76 -3.12 10.31
N GLY A 77 8.50 -3.37 9.03
CA GLY A 77 9.20 -2.73 7.91
C GLY A 77 8.96 -1.22 7.85
N ALA A 78 7.77 -0.78 8.26
CA ALA A 78 7.41 0.62 8.29
C ALA A 78 7.82 1.35 9.59
N LEU A 79 8.18 0.64 10.67
CA LEU A 79 8.58 1.27 11.95
C LEU A 79 9.78 2.23 11.80
N GLY A 80 10.74 1.90 10.94
CA GLY A 80 11.88 2.79 10.65
C GLY A 80 11.48 4.10 9.96
N VAL A 81 10.30 4.14 9.36
CA VAL A 81 9.75 5.27 8.60
C VAL A 81 8.73 6.06 9.42
N ILE A 82 7.84 5.36 10.12
CA ILE A 82 6.72 5.96 10.87
C ILE A 82 7.21 6.45 12.25
N GLY A 83 8.25 5.83 12.80
CA GLY A 83 8.78 6.11 14.14
C GLY A 83 7.83 5.70 15.26
N GLU A 84 8.01 6.26 16.46
CA GLU A 84 7.20 5.94 17.65
C GLU A 84 5.88 6.73 17.74
N ARG A 85 5.47 7.41 16.67
CA ARG A 85 4.25 8.24 16.66
C ARG A 85 3.00 7.39 16.41
N PRO A 86 1.82 7.81 16.89
CA PRO A 86 0.56 7.16 16.54
C PRO A 86 0.35 7.09 15.02
N PHE A 87 -0.18 5.98 14.52
CA PHE A 87 -0.39 5.73 13.10
C PHE A 87 -1.72 5.01 12.81
N PHE A 88 -2.14 5.03 11.54
CA PHE A 88 -3.31 4.31 11.03
C PHE A 88 -2.88 3.03 10.32
N THR A 89 -3.68 1.96 10.44
CA THR A 89 -3.49 0.67 9.76
C THR A 89 -4.80 0.21 9.15
#